data_AF-A0A4Q3AT17-F1
#
_entry.id   AF-A0A4Q3AT17-F1
#
_cell.length_a   1.000
_cell.length_b   1.000
_cell.length_c   1.000
_cell.angle_alpha   90.00
_cell.angle_beta   90.00
_cell.angle_gamma   90.00
#
_symmetry.space_group_name_H-M   'P 1'
#
loop_
_entity.id
_entity.type
_entity.pdbx_description
1 polymer ?
#
loop_
_entity_poly.entity_id
_entity_poly.type
_entity_poly.pdbx_seq_one_letter_code
_entity_poly.pdbx_strand_id
1 'polypeptide(L)'
;MEKELPIPKCFDRPGEAAERLTEMFVEIGQARDTRLNPPPAQRAVFRKLHGVAHGWLERHADVPEHWRVGFFAHERLKAWMRFSSDTGPTDPDLGSMCGIGIKLFGVPGENALGEHGETADLIMQNIDRFFLNTAKTMVEFTYAGVVQKDYDAYLAKHPDINDVLNAMSAPRGSCLTNSYWAILPFHLGEQVVKYRLVPQTAPEDVPDDANDYLRIDLTNRLAKREYRFTLEIQLRTNPETMPLDEANAVWPEAESPFVPVATLVIPQQRIDAPGQADYGQNLSFNIWRVPPANRPNDQSTIAVVRRTVYAAGAAMRQRANGQLTGDPSEPRAAEADPLERDNCIVQAVIYPAIGVARVGSSDDYFYGGPEVTDPAPLPPGSYRDKDKRLKRQAARFRIYGVNARGEIVRELTGKEPGAKIEWTVQLANQKSAWYGFQLALDIPEANYAPPTTLRNPSVADRTSLAINPKPQVLKGAKARAKKFEGQFVDMPVYLGEAMTDAEQRLTVLGGKGVSASINGSAAITFANNEGWYDDVSDGPVTAKVTLNGEEIQVIPAWVVVAPPNYGPQRKSVRTMWD
;
A
#
# COMPACT_ATOMS: atom_id res chain seq x y z
N MET A 1 -46.23 -0.90 5.93
CA MET A 1 -46.83 -2.04 5.20
C MET A 1 -45.67 -2.96 4.89
N GLU A 2 -45.43 -3.97 5.73
CA GLU A 2 -44.38 -4.97 5.51
C GLU A 2 -44.64 -5.62 4.15
N LYS A 3 -43.78 -5.34 3.16
CA LYS A 3 -43.83 -6.04 1.87
C LYS A 3 -43.26 -7.43 2.10
N GLU A 4 -44.10 -8.34 2.58
CA GLU A 4 -43.78 -9.75 2.50
C GLU A 4 -43.86 -10.16 1.04
N LEU A 5 -42.70 -10.21 0.38
CA LEU A 5 -42.55 -10.90 -0.89
C LEU A 5 -41.95 -12.27 -0.55
N PRO A 6 -42.74 -13.32 -0.30
CA PRO A 6 -42.17 -14.66 -0.16
C PRO A 6 -41.51 -15.08 -1.49
N ILE A 7 -40.49 -15.92 -1.41
CA ILE A 7 -39.89 -16.52 -2.61
C ILE A 7 -40.98 -17.31 -3.32
N PRO A 8 -41.26 -17.04 -4.62
CA PRO A 8 -42.26 -17.78 -5.35
C PRO A 8 -41.94 -19.28 -5.32
N LYS A 9 -42.95 -20.13 -5.11
CA LYS A 9 -42.80 -21.59 -5.13
C LYS A 9 -42.21 -22.12 -6.44
N CYS A 10 -42.33 -21.37 -7.54
CA CYS A 10 -41.71 -21.71 -8.81
C CYS A 10 -40.19 -21.48 -8.84
N PHE A 11 -39.63 -20.72 -7.89
CA PHE A 11 -38.22 -20.38 -7.78
C PHE A 11 -37.49 -21.24 -6.73
N ASP A 12 -38.14 -21.58 -5.61
CA ASP A 12 -37.58 -22.45 -4.55
C ASP A 12 -38.01 -23.91 -4.72
N ARG A 13 -37.46 -24.59 -5.73
CA ARG A 13 -37.72 -26.01 -5.98
C ARG A 13 -36.60 -26.89 -5.43
N PRO A 14 -36.92 -28.02 -4.75
CA PRO A 14 -35.91 -28.96 -4.28
C PRO A 14 -35.00 -29.43 -5.42
N GLY A 15 -33.68 -29.42 -5.19
CA GLY A 15 -32.69 -29.85 -6.18
C GLY A 15 -32.22 -28.78 -7.17
N GLU A 16 -32.87 -27.62 -7.27
CA GLU A 16 -32.49 -26.55 -8.21
C GLU A 16 -31.50 -25.53 -7.60
N ALA A 17 -31.01 -25.74 -6.36
CA ALA A 17 -30.22 -24.73 -5.65
C ALA A 17 -28.93 -24.31 -6.39
N ALA A 18 -28.23 -25.25 -7.02
CA ALA A 18 -27.03 -24.94 -7.82
C ALA A 18 -27.35 -24.05 -9.04
N GLU A 19 -28.47 -24.31 -9.71
CA GLU A 19 -28.94 -23.53 -10.86
C GLU A 19 -29.35 -22.12 -10.43
N ARG A 20 -30.14 -22.00 -9.35
CA ARG A 20 -30.59 -20.70 -8.80
C ARG A 20 -29.44 -19.84 -8.31
N LEU A 21 -28.46 -20.43 -7.63
CA LEU A 21 -27.28 -19.69 -7.20
C LEU A 21 -26.43 -19.29 -8.40
N THR A 22 -26.33 -20.12 -9.43
CA THR A 22 -25.63 -19.75 -10.67
C THR A 22 -26.33 -18.58 -11.37
N GLU A 23 -27.65 -18.63 -11.52
CA GLU A 23 -28.48 -17.54 -12.07
C GLU A 23 -28.24 -16.23 -11.28
N MET A 24 -28.32 -16.26 -9.95
CA MET A 24 -28.20 -15.04 -9.14
C MET A 24 -26.77 -14.49 -9.08
N PHE A 25 -25.76 -15.32 -8.82
CA PHE A 25 -24.38 -14.84 -8.71
C PHE A 25 -23.77 -14.50 -10.07
N VAL A 26 -23.98 -15.35 -11.08
CA VAL A 26 -23.28 -15.24 -12.36
C VAL A 26 -24.10 -14.44 -13.36
N GLU A 27 -25.36 -14.79 -13.60
CA GLU A 27 -26.14 -14.18 -14.69
C GLU A 27 -26.71 -12.80 -14.33
N ILE A 28 -27.32 -12.69 -13.14
CA ILE A 28 -27.92 -11.44 -12.63
C ILE A 28 -26.84 -10.50 -12.05
N GLY A 29 -25.86 -11.06 -11.35
CA GLY A 29 -24.75 -10.31 -10.74
C GLY A 29 -23.61 -10.07 -11.71
N GLN A 30 -22.68 -11.03 -11.79
CA GLN A 30 -21.40 -10.92 -12.49
C GLN A 30 -21.55 -10.47 -13.96
N ALA A 31 -22.49 -11.07 -14.70
CA ALA A 31 -22.69 -10.80 -16.13
C ALA A 31 -23.37 -9.48 -16.40
N ARG A 32 -24.28 -9.05 -15.52
CA ARG A 32 -24.80 -7.69 -15.59
C ARG A 32 -23.68 -6.68 -15.35
N ASP A 33 -22.90 -6.84 -14.28
CA ASP A 33 -21.85 -5.89 -13.94
C ASP A 33 -20.75 -5.83 -15.01
N THR A 34 -20.44 -6.96 -15.66
CA THR A 34 -19.51 -7.04 -16.80
C THR A 34 -20.06 -6.39 -18.08
N ARG A 35 -21.39 -6.37 -18.27
CA ARG A 35 -21.99 -5.62 -19.39
C ARG A 35 -22.01 -4.11 -19.14
N LEU A 36 -22.15 -3.70 -17.88
CA LEU A 36 -22.26 -2.30 -17.49
C LEU A 36 -20.91 -1.59 -17.34
N ASN A 37 -19.84 -2.34 -17.06
CA ASN A 37 -18.49 -1.82 -16.89
C ASN A 37 -17.55 -2.37 -17.97
N PRO A 38 -16.58 -1.60 -18.47
CA PRO A 38 -15.59 -2.11 -19.42
C PRO A 38 -14.78 -3.27 -18.80
N PRO A 39 -14.33 -4.25 -19.62
CA PRO A 39 -13.42 -5.29 -19.17
C PRO A 39 -12.16 -4.74 -18.47
N PRO A 40 -11.51 -5.51 -17.59
CA PRO A 40 -11.72 -6.95 -17.38
C PRO A 40 -12.94 -7.27 -16.51
N ALA A 41 -13.71 -8.27 -16.95
CA ALA A 41 -14.75 -8.93 -16.17
C ALA A 41 -14.18 -9.43 -14.84
N GLN A 42 -14.91 -9.15 -13.76
CA GLN A 42 -14.49 -9.45 -12.40
C GLN A 42 -15.13 -10.75 -11.88
N ARG A 43 -14.71 -11.19 -10.70
CA ARG A 43 -15.35 -12.30 -9.97
C ARG A 43 -16.72 -11.86 -9.45
N ALA A 44 -17.62 -12.80 -9.18
CA ALA A 44 -18.93 -12.49 -8.59
C ALA A 44 -18.80 -11.96 -7.15
N VAL A 45 -17.86 -12.52 -6.38
CA VAL A 45 -17.51 -12.12 -5.00
C VAL A 45 -15.98 -12.17 -4.84
N PHE A 46 -15.46 -11.67 -3.72
CA PHE A 46 -14.01 -11.57 -3.46
C PHE A 46 -13.25 -10.81 -4.55
N ARG A 47 -13.82 -9.67 -4.96
CA ARG A 47 -13.38 -8.90 -6.14
C ARG A 47 -12.10 -8.14 -5.89
N LYS A 48 -11.93 -7.59 -4.69
CA LYS A 48 -10.74 -6.84 -4.34
C LYS A 48 -9.54 -7.76 -4.17
N LEU A 49 -8.53 -7.55 -4.99
CA LEU A 49 -7.27 -8.28 -4.94
C LEU A 49 -6.29 -7.53 -4.03
N HIS A 50 -5.78 -8.14 -2.97
CA HIS A 50 -4.71 -7.53 -2.16
C HIS A 50 -3.32 -7.87 -2.68
N GLY A 51 -3.14 -9.08 -3.19
CA GLY A 51 -1.89 -9.49 -3.81
C GLY A 51 -1.90 -10.93 -4.28
N VAL A 52 -0.91 -11.25 -5.12
CA VAL A 52 -0.69 -12.59 -5.65
C VAL A 52 0.74 -12.97 -5.31
N ALA A 53 0.94 -14.11 -4.65
CA ALA A 53 2.26 -14.56 -4.21
C ALA A 53 2.51 -16.00 -4.65
N HIS A 54 3.76 -16.31 -5.00
CA HIS A 54 4.20 -17.70 -5.20
C HIS A 54 4.76 -18.27 -3.89
N GLY A 55 4.81 -19.59 -3.82
CA GLY A 55 5.32 -20.31 -2.66
C GLY A 55 5.32 -21.82 -2.92
N TRP A 56 5.29 -22.59 -1.84
CA TRP A 56 5.14 -24.04 -1.91
C TRP A 56 4.54 -24.60 -0.62
N LEU A 57 3.81 -25.70 -0.74
CA LEU A 57 3.27 -26.46 0.38
C LEU A 57 4.18 -27.66 0.64
N GLU A 58 4.71 -27.78 1.86
CA GLU A 58 5.57 -28.89 2.30
C GLU A 58 4.82 -29.75 3.31
N ARG A 59 4.56 -31.02 2.98
CA ARG A 59 3.97 -31.96 3.93
C ARG A 59 4.98 -32.26 5.04
N HIS A 60 4.53 -32.32 6.29
CA HIS A 60 5.38 -32.72 7.41
C HIS A 60 5.78 -34.20 7.29
N ALA A 61 7.00 -34.52 7.71
CA ALA A 61 7.56 -35.86 7.56
C ALA A 61 6.87 -36.91 8.45
N ASP A 62 6.32 -36.46 9.58
CA ASP A 62 5.65 -37.26 10.61
C ASP A 62 4.14 -37.47 10.35
N VAL A 63 3.59 -36.94 9.25
CA VAL A 63 2.21 -37.23 8.85
C VAL A 63 2.01 -38.75 8.72
N PRO A 64 1.00 -39.35 9.38
CA PRO A 64 0.71 -40.78 9.30
C PRO A 64 0.56 -41.28 7.86
N GLU A 65 1.03 -42.49 7.57
CA GLU A 65 1.04 -43.06 6.21
C GLU A 65 -0.35 -43.06 5.55
N HIS A 66 -1.39 -43.41 6.30
CA HIS A 66 -2.78 -43.43 5.81
C HIS A 66 -3.37 -42.04 5.50
N TRP A 67 -2.72 -40.95 5.92
CA TRP A 67 -3.07 -39.57 5.54
C TRP A 67 -2.30 -39.05 4.33
N ARG A 68 -1.28 -39.77 3.84
CA ARG A 68 -0.46 -39.39 2.69
C ARG A 68 -1.15 -39.70 1.36
N VAL A 69 -2.35 -39.17 1.17
CA VAL A 69 -3.22 -39.41 0.01
C VAL A 69 -3.57 -38.11 -0.71
N GLY A 70 -3.88 -38.22 -2.00
CA GLY A 70 -4.18 -37.08 -2.87
C GLY A 70 -3.05 -36.04 -2.84
N PHE A 71 -3.33 -34.76 -2.57
CA PHE A 71 -2.26 -33.75 -2.56
C PHE A 71 -1.26 -33.92 -1.41
N PHE A 72 -1.59 -34.69 -0.36
CA PHE A 72 -0.64 -35.07 0.70
C PHE A 72 0.23 -36.29 0.32
N ALA A 73 0.00 -36.95 -0.82
CA ALA A 73 0.93 -37.97 -1.31
C ALA A 73 2.29 -37.36 -1.71
N HIS A 74 2.32 -36.06 -1.99
CA HIS A 74 3.50 -35.31 -2.41
C HIS A 74 4.20 -34.68 -1.21
N GLU A 75 5.54 -34.71 -1.19
CA GLU A 75 6.33 -34.06 -0.13
C GLU A 75 6.31 -32.55 -0.25
N ARG A 76 6.37 -32.04 -1.48
CA ARG A 76 6.36 -30.61 -1.78
C ARG A 76 5.63 -30.32 -3.08
N LEU A 77 4.75 -29.32 -3.05
CA LEU A 77 3.99 -28.85 -4.21
C LEU A 77 4.23 -27.35 -4.39
N LYS A 78 4.46 -26.91 -5.64
CA LYS A 78 4.53 -25.46 -5.94
C LYS A 78 3.15 -24.85 -5.73
N ALA A 79 3.09 -23.63 -5.19
CA ALA A 79 1.85 -22.96 -4.87
C ALA A 79 1.82 -21.53 -5.42
N TRP A 80 0.63 -21.10 -5.83
CA TRP A 80 0.31 -19.69 -6.08
C TRP A 80 -0.93 -19.30 -5.27
N MET A 81 -0.81 -18.21 -4.54
CA MET A 81 -1.82 -17.72 -3.60
C MET A 81 -2.39 -16.40 -4.10
N ARG A 82 -3.72 -16.31 -4.12
CA ARG A 82 -4.47 -15.08 -4.34
C ARG A 82 -5.08 -14.62 -3.02
N PHE A 83 -4.61 -13.49 -2.49
CA PHE A 83 -5.20 -12.83 -1.33
C PHE A 83 -6.23 -11.80 -1.80
N SER A 84 -7.43 -11.85 -1.23
CA SER A 84 -8.55 -10.98 -1.64
C SER A 84 -9.55 -10.76 -0.52
N SER A 85 -10.44 -9.80 -0.68
CA SER A 85 -11.58 -9.61 0.23
C SER A 85 -12.91 -9.48 -0.48
N ASP A 86 -13.98 -9.69 0.27
CA ASP A 86 -15.39 -9.64 -0.16
C ASP A 86 -15.89 -8.24 -0.57
N THR A 87 -15.09 -7.20 -0.33
CA THR A 87 -15.41 -5.81 -0.67
C THR A 87 -15.22 -5.49 -2.17
N GLY A 88 -15.74 -4.34 -2.61
CA GLY A 88 -15.56 -3.85 -3.97
C GLY A 88 -14.10 -3.44 -4.26
N PRO A 89 -13.65 -3.46 -5.53
CA PRO A 89 -12.24 -3.19 -5.86
C PRO A 89 -11.70 -1.83 -5.39
N THR A 90 -12.59 -0.83 -5.22
CA THR A 90 -12.26 0.54 -4.81
C THR A 90 -12.72 0.88 -3.40
N ASP A 91 -13.45 -0.03 -2.74
CA ASP A 91 -14.00 0.19 -1.41
C ASP A 91 -12.90 -0.01 -0.34
N PRO A 92 -13.02 0.59 0.85
CA PRO A 92 -12.01 0.44 1.89
C PRO A 92 -11.78 -1.01 2.35
N ASP A 93 -10.54 -1.32 2.74
CA ASP A 93 -10.15 -2.63 3.29
C ASP A 93 -10.66 -2.86 4.72
N LEU A 94 -10.94 -1.80 5.49
CA LEU A 94 -11.29 -1.88 6.90
C LEU A 94 -12.62 -2.59 7.10
N GLY A 95 -12.61 -3.66 7.90
CA GLY A 95 -13.78 -4.50 8.16
C GLY A 95 -14.18 -5.40 6.99
N SER A 96 -13.31 -5.57 5.99
CA SER A 96 -13.53 -6.54 4.92
C SER A 96 -13.11 -7.96 5.34
N MET A 97 -13.81 -8.94 4.81
CA MET A 97 -13.54 -10.35 5.06
C MET A 97 -12.48 -10.85 4.08
N CYS A 98 -11.38 -11.40 4.60
CA CYS A 98 -10.24 -11.82 3.79
C CYS A 98 -10.32 -13.31 3.42
N GLY A 99 -9.99 -13.62 2.18
CA GLY A 99 -9.84 -14.96 1.66
C GLY A 99 -8.47 -15.20 1.01
N ILE A 100 -8.05 -16.46 1.02
CA ILE A 100 -6.87 -16.97 0.33
C ILE A 100 -7.30 -18.12 -0.59
N GLY A 101 -7.07 -17.96 -1.89
CA GLY A 101 -7.15 -19.04 -2.86
C GLY A 101 -5.75 -19.56 -3.16
N ILE A 102 -5.50 -20.84 -2.92
CA ILE A 102 -4.19 -21.50 -3.11
C ILE A 102 -4.34 -22.49 -4.25
N LYS A 103 -3.58 -22.30 -5.31
CA LYS A 103 -3.45 -23.26 -6.41
C LYS A 103 -2.14 -24.01 -6.24
N LEU A 104 -2.24 -25.32 -6.03
CA LEU A 104 -1.12 -26.25 -5.96
C LEU A 104 -0.87 -26.82 -7.36
N PHE A 105 0.39 -26.94 -7.75
CA PHE A 105 0.83 -27.48 -9.03
C PHE A 105 1.65 -28.75 -8.82
N GLY A 106 1.59 -29.67 -9.80
CA GLY A 106 2.24 -30.98 -9.74
C GLY A 106 1.39 -32.05 -9.06
N VAL A 107 0.06 -31.93 -9.14
CA VAL A 107 -0.91 -32.90 -8.62
C VAL A 107 -1.60 -33.59 -9.81
N PRO A 108 -0.95 -34.57 -10.47
CA PRO A 108 -1.44 -35.16 -11.70
C PRO A 108 -2.64 -36.07 -11.47
N GLY A 109 -3.56 -36.10 -12.43
CA GLY A 109 -4.62 -37.09 -12.54
C GLY A 109 -6.02 -36.48 -12.70
N GLU A 110 -7.03 -37.33 -12.53
CA GLU A 110 -8.42 -36.90 -12.48
C GLU A 110 -8.73 -36.28 -11.11
N ASN A 111 -9.35 -35.10 -11.11
CA ASN A 111 -9.80 -34.41 -9.90
C ASN A 111 -11.30 -34.61 -9.67
N ALA A 112 -11.80 -34.22 -8.50
CA ALA A 112 -13.21 -34.38 -8.13
C ALA A 112 -14.19 -33.45 -8.89
N LEU A 113 -13.70 -32.57 -9.77
CA LEU A 113 -14.54 -31.88 -10.76
C LEU A 113 -14.83 -32.74 -12.00
N GLY A 114 -14.08 -33.81 -12.22
CA GLY A 114 -14.09 -34.59 -13.46
C GLY A 114 -13.17 -33.99 -14.54
N GLU A 115 -12.23 -33.12 -14.15
CA GLU A 115 -11.19 -32.63 -15.05
C GLU A 115 -9.93 -33.51 -14.90
N HIS A 116 -9.18 -33.70 -15.98
CA HIS A 116 -7.82 -34.26 -15.92
C HIS A 116 -6.81 -33.12 -15.99
N GLY A 117 -5.89 -33.04 -15.03
CA GLY A 117 -4.93 -31.94 -14.96
C GLY A 117 -3.82 -32.16 -13.95
N GLU A 118 -3.08 -31.09 -13.64
CA GLU A 118 -1.92 -31.12 -12.74
C GLU A 118 -2.05 -30.19 -11.52
N THR A 119 -3.27 -29.73 -11.23
CA THR A 119 -3.50 -28.74 -10.17
C THR A 119 -4.54 -29.17 -9.15
N ALA A 120 -4.39 -28.64 -7.94
CA ALA A 120 -5.37 -28.73 -6.86
C ALA A 120 -5.60 -27.36 -6.22
N ASP A 121 -6.82 -27.09 -5.75
CA ASP A 121 -7.22 -25.80 -5.20
C ASP A 121 -7.65 -25.93 -3.73
N LEU A 122 -7.15 -25.03 -2.89
CA LEU A 122 -7.68 -24.77 -1.55
C LEU A 122 -8.24 -23.35 -1.51
N ILE A 123 -9.45 -23.18 -0.99
CA ILE A 123 -10.10 -21.88 -0.87
C ILE A 123 -10.48 -21.69 0.59
N MET A 124 -9.88 -20.69 1.22
CA MET A 124 -9.97 -20.49 2.67
C MET A 124 -10.27 -19.03 3.00
N GLN A 125 -10.75 -18.82 4.21
CA GLN A 125 -11.45 -17.61 4.64
C GLN A 125 -11.04 -17.27 6.08
N ASN A 126 -10.87 -16.00 6.44
CA ASN A 126 -10.37 -15.58 7.75
C ASN A 126 -11.42 -15.63 8.89
N ILE A 127 -12.33 -16.59 8.82
CA ILE A 127 -13.35 -16.90 9.81
C ILE A 127 -13.55 -18.42 9.86
N ASP A 128 -13.88 -18.95 11.03
CA ASP A 128 -13.96 -20.39 11.33
C ASP A 128 -15.25 -21.09 10.83
N ARG A 129 -16.23 -20.32 10.36
CA ARG A 129 -17.55 -20.80 9.96
C ARG A 129 -18.16 -19.97 8.84
N PHE A 130 -19.15 -20.52 8.16
CA PHE A 130 -19.93 -19.79 7.17
C PHE A 130 -21.14 -19.12 7.85
N PHE A 131 -21.59 -17.98 7.33
CA PHE A 131 -22.75 -17.27 7.87
C PHE A 131 -24.09 -17.96 7.54
N LEU A 132 -24.09 -18.99 6.71
CA LEU A 132 -25.27 -19.78 6.32
C LEU A 132 -25.01 -21.26 6.54
N ASN A 133 -26.05 -22.05 6.80
CA ASN A 133 -25.91 -23.49 7.08
C ASN A 133 -25.92 -24.35 5.80
N THR A 134 -26.90 -24.12 4.93
CA THR A 134 -27.22 -25.01 3.81
C THR A 134 -27.39 -24.25 2.49
N ALA A 135 -27.32 -24.97 1.36
CA ALA A 135 -27.60 -24.40 0.05
C ALA A 135 -28.99 -23.75 -0.05
N LYS A 136 -29.99 -24.29 0.66
CA LYS A 136 -31.34 -23.72 0.74
C LYS A 136 -31.30 -22.33 1.36
N THR A 137 -30.71 -22.19 2.54
CA THR A 137 -30.58 -20.88 3.20
C THR A 137 -29.76 -19.89 2.36
N MET A 138 -28.82 -20.39 1.56
CA MET A 138 -28.07 -19.56 0.62
C MET A 138 -28.92 -19.06 -0.56
N VAL A 139 -29.81 -19.90 -1.10
CA VAL A 139 -30.77 -19.46 -2.13
C VAL A 139 -31.68 -18.38 -1.54
N GLU A 140 -32.21 -18.59 -0.32
CA GLU A 140 -33.11 -17.66 0.34
C GLU A 140 -32.45 -16.29 0.58
N PHE A 141 -31.27 -16.28 1.22
CA PHE A 141 -30.50 -15.08 1.49
C PHE A 141 -30.12 -14.35 0.21
N THR A 142 -29.62 -15.08 -0.81
CA THR A 142 -29.20 -14.47 -2.08
C THR A 142 -30.40 -13.89 -2.83
N TYR A 143 -31.56 -14.54 -2.78
CA TYR A 143 -32.78 -14.04 -3.43
C TYR A 143 -33.24 -12.72 -2.79
N ALA A 144 -33.25 -12.64 -1.46
CA ALA A 144 -33.60 -11.41 -0.74
C ALA A 144 -32.73 -10.22 -1.17
N GLY A 145 -31.41 -10.41 -1.24
CA GLY A 145 -30.51 -9.33 -1.64
C GLY A 145 -30.46 -9.04 -3.14
N VAL A 146 -30.34 -10.08 -3.97
CA VAL A 146 -30.07 -9.92 -5.41
C VAL A 146 -31.35 -9.65 -6.19
N VAL A 147 -32.44 -10.33 -5.86
CA VAL A 147 -33.71 -10.22 -6.59
C VAL A 147 -34.63 -9.19 -5.94
N GLN A 148 -34.82 -9.25 -4.62
CA GLN A 148 -35.72 -8.33 -3.91
C GLN A 148 -35.08 -6.99 -3.56
N LYS A 149 -33.74 -6.92 -3.54
CA LYS A 149 -32.96 -5.74 -3.15
C LYS A 149 -33.18 -5.32 -1.70
N ASP A 150 -33.38 -6.30 -0.81
CA ASP A 150 -33.72 -6.06 0.59
C ASP A 150 -33.07 -7.11 1.51
N TYR A 151 -31.76 -6.96 1.74
CA TYR A 151 -31.05 -7.78 2.73
C TYR A 151 -31.53 -7.48 4.16
N ASP A 152 -31.86 -6.23 4.46
CA ASP A 152 -32.21 -5.77 5.80
C ASP A 152 -33.47 -6.47 6.33
N ALA A 153 -34.50 -6.62 5.50
CA ALA A 153 -35.73 -7.34 5.88
C ALA A 153 -35.49 -8.83 6.17
N TYR A 154 -34.57 -9.48 5.45
CA TYR A 154 -34.20 -10.86 5.72
C TYR A 154 -33.40 -10.96 7.02
N LEU A 155 -32.37 -10.11 7.19
CA LEU A 155 -31.51 -10.12 8.37
C LEU A 155 -32.26 -9.78 9.66
N ALA A 156 -33.28 -8.91 9.61
CA ALA A 156 -34.15 -8.63 10.76
C ALA A 156 -34.91 -9.88 11.28
N LYS A 157 -35.17 -10.87 10.41
CA LYS A 157 -35.82 -12.14 10.77
C LYS A 157 -34.82 -13.26 11.12
N HIS A 158 -33.54 -13.07 10.81
CA HIS A 158 -32.46 -14.04 11.00
C HIS A 158 -31.29 -13.41 11.77
N PRO A 159 -31.49 -13.07 13.07
CA PRO A 159 -30.47 -12.38 13.86
C PRO A 159 -29.19 -13.22 14.03
N ASP A 160 -29.30 -14.55 14.02
CA ASP A 160 -28.19 -15.49 14.06
C ASP A 160 -27.25 -15.34 12.85
N ILE A 161 -27.81 -15.12 11.65
CA ILE A 161 -27.04 -14.83 10.43
C ILE A 161 -26.37 -13.45 10.54
N ASN A 162 -27.11 -12.46 11.04
CA ASN A 162 -26.60 -11.10 11.21
C ASN A 162 -25.43 -11.03 12.21
N ASP A 163 -25.49 -11.80 13.29
CA ASP A 163 -24.41 -11.89 14.28
C ASP A 163 -23.11 -12.43 13.67
N VAL A 164 -23.19 -13.43 12.79
CA VAL A 164 -22.01 -13.93 12.08
C VAL A 164 -21.49 -12.90 11.08
N LEU A 165 -22.36 -12.22 10.34
CA LEU A 165 -21.95 -11.12 9.43
C LEU A 165 -21.26 -9.98 10.18
N ASN A 166 -21.73 -9.64 11.38
CA ASN A 166 -21.06 -8.66 12.25
C ASN A 166 -19.70 -9.17 12.75
N ALA A 167 -19.56 -10.46 13.05
CA ALA A 167 -18.25 -11.02 13.40
C ALA A 167 -17.27 -11.03 12.20
N MET A 168 -17.79 -11.18 10.97
CA MET A 168 -17.00 -11.12 9.74
C MET A 168 -16.40 -9.73 9.47
N SER A 169 -17.03 -8.66 9.97
CA SER A 169 -16.56 -7.28 9.76
C SER A 169 -15.52 -6.79 10.78
N ALA A 170 -15.02 -7.69 11.63
CA ALA A 170 -14.00 -7.34 12.61
C ALA A 170 -12.70 -6.85 11.91
N PRO A 171 -12.09 -5.73 12.35
CA PRO A 171 -10.87 -5.18 11.74
C PRO A 171 -9.71 -6.17 11.71
N ARG A 172 -8.86 -6.07 10.67
CA ARG A 172 -7.65 -6.87 10.47
C ARG A 172 -6.51 -5.96 10.08
N GLY A 173 -5.26 -6.36 10.33
CA GLY A 173 -4.11 -5.56 9.93
C GLY A 173 -3.28 -6.19 8.81
N SER A 174 -3.33 -7.52 8.62
CA SER A 174 -2.51 -8.16 7.58
C SER A 174 -3.11 -9.45 6.99
N CYS A 175 -2.98 -9.65 5.68
CA CYS A 175 -3.25 -10.95 5.06
C CYS A 175 -2.21 -12.04 5.42
N LEU A 176 -1.07 -11.67 6.00
CA LEU A 176 0.04 -12.60 6.30
C LEU A 176 0.01 -13.15 7.73
N THR A 177 -0.75 -12.51 8.63
CA THR A 177 -0.79 -12.88 10.06
C THR A 177 -2.20 -13.21 10.56
N ASN A 178 -3.13 -13.49 9.63
CA ASN A 178 -4.47 -13.99 9.93
C ASN A 178 -4.54 -15.51 9.80
N SER A 179 -5.31 -16.17 10.64
CA SER A 179 -5.71 -17.57 10.39
C SER A 179 -6.77 -17.65 9.29
N TYR A 180 -6.77 -18.74 8.53
CA TYR A 180 -7.76 -19.00 7.47
C TYR A 180 -8.34 -20.41 7.61
N TRP A 181 -9.63 -20.60 7.36
CA TRP A 181 -10.31 -21.89 7.41
C TRP A 181 -10.93 -22.22 6.06
N ALA A 182 -10.88 -23.50 5.66
CA ALA A 182 -11.66 -23.98 4.51
C ALA A 182 -13.16 -24.08 4.81
N ILE A 183 -13.53 -24.01 6.10
CA ILE A 183 -14.87 -24.01 6.70
C ILE A 183 -15.63 -25.34 6.52
N LEU A 184 -15.74 -25.83 5.29
CA LEU A 184 -16.52 -27.00 4.92
C LEU A 184 -15.75 -28.31 5.21
N PRO A 185 -16.46 -29.43 5.39
CA PRO A 185 -15.83 -30.75 5.54
C PRO A 185 -15.33 -31.31 4.20
N PHE A 186 -14.16 -31.94 4.24
CA PHE A 186 -13.50 -32.59 3.10
C PHE A 186 -13.12 -34.03 3.48
N HIS A 187 -12.89 -34.86 2.48
CA HIS A 187 -12.27 -36.17 2.67
C HIS A 187 -10.75 -36.04 2.89
N LEU A 188 -10.20 -37.00 3.61
CA LEU A 188 -8.77 -37.32 3.68
C LEU A 188 -8.66 -38.85 3.61
N GLY A 189 -8.70 -39.37 2.38
CA GLY A 189 -8.91 -40.80 2.15
C GLY A 189 -10.29 -41.23 2.66
N GLU A 190 -10.31 -42.16 3.61
CA GLU A 190 -11.54 -42.67 4.22
C GLU A 190 -12.09 -41.75 5.32
N GLN A 191 -11.29 -40.81 5.82
CA GLN A 191 -11.68 -39.91 6.91
C GLN A 191 -12.32 -38.63 6.38
N VAL A 192 -13.02 -37.91 7.27
CA VAL A 192 -13.53 -36.57 7.01
C VAL A 192 -12.81 -35.58 7.92
N VAL A 193 -12.38 -34.46 7.35
CA VAL A 193 -11.61 -33.42 8.03
C VAL A 193 -12.11 -32.01 7.70
N LYS A 194 -11.76 -31.04 8.56
CA LYS A 194 -11.75 -29.60 8.23
C LYS A 194 -10.30 -29.10 8.18
N TYR A 195 -10.01 -28.14 7.30
CA TYR A 195 -8.68 -27.53 7.16
C TYR A 195 -8.61 -26.13 7.77
N ARG A 196 -7.48 -25.81 8.40
CA ARG A 196 -7.11 -24.45 8.86
C ARG A 196 -5.66 -24.14 8.51
N LEU A 197 -5.39 -22.89 8.15
CA LEU A 197 -4.05 -22.30 8.07
C LEU A 197 -3.85 -21.38 9.26
N VAL A 198 -2.76 -21.60 10.00
CA VAL A 198 -2.37 -20.78 11.14
C VAL A 198 -1.03 -20.10 10.83
N PRO A 199 -0.92 -18.77 10.93
CA PRO A 199 0.34 -18.08 10.68
C PRO A 199 1.38 -18.46 11.74
N GLN A 200 2.63 -18.69 11.32
CA GLN A 200 3.75 -18.92 12.24
C GLN A 200 4.33 -17.62 12.79
N THR A 201 4.03 -16.49 12.13
CA THR A 201 4.35 -15.15 12.62
C THR A 201 3.22 -14.68 13.52
N ALA A 202 3.54 -14.15 14.70
CA ALA A 202 2.56 -13.55 15.59
C ALA A 202 1.75 -12.45 14.88
N PRO A 203 0.48 -12.21 15.29
CA PRO A 203 -0.31 -11.11 14.77
C PRO A 203 0.44 -9.78 14.87
N GLU A 204 0.61 -9.14 13.71
CA GLU A 204 1.21 -7.82 13.57
C GLU A 204 0.12 -6.88 13.02
N ASP A 205 -1.09 -6.99 13.58
CA ASP A 205 -2.27 -6.30 13.11
C ASP A 205 -2.27 -4.84 13.55
N VAL A 206 -2.08 -3.93 12.60
CA VAL A 206 -2.42 -2.52 12.77
C VAL A 206 -3.44 -2.20 11.68
N PRO A 207 -4.75 -2.36 11.96
CA PRO A 207 -5.79 -1.94 11.04
C PRO A 207 -5.61 -0.46 10.71
N ASP A 208 -5.79 -0.13 9.44
CA ASP A 208 -5.72 1.23 8.90
C ASP A 208 -7.03 1.51 8.15
N ASP A 209 -7.39 2.78 7.96
CA ASP A 209 -8.61 3.19 7.26
C ASP A 209 -8.35 3.58 5.80
N ALA A 210 -7.09 3.55 5.35
CA ALA A 210 -6.72 3.71 3.96
C ALA A 210 -7.37 2.64 3.09
N ASN A 211 -7.76 3.02 1.87
CA ASN A 211 -8.50 2.12 1.00
C ASN A 211 -7.79 0.79 0.78
N ASP A 212 -6.46 0.77 0.69
CA ASP A 212 -5.68 -0.38 0.22
C ASP A 212 -4.59 -0.86 1.19
N TYR A 213 -4.79 -0.64 2.50
CA TYR A 213 -3.74 -0.94 3.49
C TYR A 213 -3.33 -2.42 3.49
N LEU A 214 -4.23 -3.37 3.22
CA LEU A 214 -3.88 -4.81 3.20
C LEU A 214 -2.95 -5.13 2.03
N ARG A 215 -3.15 -4.49 0.87
CA ARG A 215 -2.25 -4.61 -0.29
C ARG A 215 -0.89 -4.01 0.02
N ILE A 216 -0.86 -2.81 0.61
CA ILE A 216 0.37 -2.11 0.97
C ILE A 216 1.17 -2.93 1.99
N ASP A 217 0.49 -3.44 3.02
CA ASP A 217 1.07 -4.29 4.05
C ASP A 217 1.68 -5.57 3.47
N LEU A 218 0.89 -6.33 2.70
CA LEU A 218 1.31 -7.58 2.04
C LEU A 218 2.53 -7.34 1.14
N THR A 219 2.51 -6.27 0.33
CA THR A 219 3.60 -5.91 -0.58
C THR A 219 4.88 -5.57 0.17
N ASN A 220 4.79 -4.70 1.18
CA ASN A 220 5.95 -4.24 1.94
C ASN A 220 6.60 -5.34 2.77
N ARG A 221 5.81 -6.28 3.29
CA ARG A 221 6.28 -7.37 4.14
C ARG A 221 6.92 -8.49 3.33
N LEU A 222 6.27 -8.96 2.26
CA LEU A 222 6.85 -9.98 1.39
C LEU A 222 8.12 -9.49 0.67
N ALA A 223 8.24 -8.18 0.41
CA ALA A 223 9.46 -7.61 -0.13
C ALA A 223 10.68 -7.68 0.82
N LYS A 224 10.47 -7.99 2.11
CA LYS A 224 11.53 -7.92 3.15
C LYS A 224 11.85 -9.27 3.78
N ARG A 225 10.91 -10.22 3.80
CA ARG A 225 11.11 -11.52 4.45
C ARG A 225 10.08 -12.56 3.99
N GLU A 226 10.39 -13.81 4.30
CA GLU A 226 9.51 -14.97 4.18
C GLU A 226 8.40 -14.97 5.23
N TYR A 227 7.25 -15.53 4.87
CA TYR A 227 6.12 -15.84 5.76
C TYR A 227 5.73 -17.30 5.63
N ARG A 228 5.22 -17.89 6.72
CA ARG A 228 4.83 -19.30 6.80
C ARG A 228 3.47 -19.46 7.46
N PHE A 229 2.69 -20.40 6.95
CA PHE A 229 1.47 -20.89 7.58
C PHE A 229 1.57 -22.39 7.84
N THR A 230 1.16 -22.83 9.02
CA THR A 230 0.93 -24.25 9.31
C THR A 230 -0.46 -24.63 8.81
N LEU A 231 -0.54 -25.61 7.89
CA LEU A 231 -1.78 -26.25 7.50
C LEU A 231 -2.09 -27.36 8.50
N GLU A 232 -3.23 -27.24 9.14
CA GLU A 232 -3.74 -28.16 10.15
C GLU A 232 -5.05 -28.81 9.66
N ILE A 233 -5.29 -30.04 10.14
CA ILE A 233 -6.56 -30.76 9.95
C ILE A 233 -7.24 -30.99 11.29
N GLN A 234 -8.57 -30.98 11.28
CA GLN A 234 -9.39 -31.43 12.39
C GLN A 234 -10.23 -32.62 11.92
N LEU A 235 -10.05 -33.78 12.56
CA LEU A 235 -10.76 -35.01 12.20
C LEU A 235 -12.21 -34.95 12.66
N ARG A 236 -13.12 -35.55 11.91
CA ARG A 236 -14.49 -35.79 12.37
C ARG A 236 -14.54 -37.01 13.28
N THR A 237 -14.60 -36.80 14.60
CA THR A 237 -14.61 -37.87 15.60
C THR A 237 -16.01 -38.19 16.12
N ASN A 238 -16.93 -37.22 16.13
CA ASN A 238 -18.27 -37.38 16.67
C ASN A 238 -19.35 -36.87 15.69
N PRO A 239 -20.15 -37.76 15.07
CA PRO A 239 -21.20 -37.36 14.14
C PRO A 239 -22.28 -36.42 14.68
N GLU A 240 -22.53 -36.44 15.99
CA GLU A 240 -23.60 -35.65 16.63
C GLU A 240 -23.20 -34.18 16.82
N THR A 241 -21.93 -33.92 17.12
CA THR A 241 -21.40 -32.57 17.37
C THR A 241 -20.62 -32.00 16.17
N MET A 242 -20.36 -32.84 15.16
CA MET A 242 -19.61 -32.48 13.95
C MET A 242 -20.46 -32.74 12.69
N PRO A 243 -21.51 -31.93 12.46
CA PRO A 243 -22.41 -32.10 11.32
C PRO A 243 -21.67 -31.84 10.00
N LEU A 244 -22.15 -32.51 8.95
CA LEU A 244 -21.60 -32.41 7.59
C LEU A 244 -22.32 -31.35 6.73
N ASP A 245 -23.59 -31.03 7.03
CA ASP A 245 -24.42 -30.06 6.30
C ASP A 245 -24.91 -28.90 7.17
N GLU A 246 -24.02 -28.36 8.01
CA GLU A 246 -24.27 -27.17 8.81
C GLU A 246 -23.01 -26.30 8.79
N ALA A 247 -22.86 -25.47 7.75
CA ALA A 247 -21.61 -24.74 7.52
C ALA A 247 -21.31 -23.64 8.58
N ASN A 248 -22.28 -23.27 9.43
CA ASN A 248 -22.06 -22.38 10.57
C ASN A 248 -21.54 -23.14 11.82
N ALA A 249 -21.59 -24.47 11.85
CA ALA A 249 -21.17 -25.26 13.00
C ALA A 249 -19.64 -25.32 13.12
N VAL A 250 -19.11 -24.84 14.25
CA VAL A 250 -17.70 -24.99 14.64
C VAL A 250 -17.52 -26.30 15.39
N TRP A 251 -16.63 -27.17 14.91
CA TRP A 251 -16.39 -28.47 15.54
C TRP A 251 -15.56 -28.30 16.83
N PRO A 252 -16.00 -28.87 17.97
CA PRO A 252 -15.31 -28.64 19.24
C PRO A 252 -13.87 -29.16 19.25
N GLU A 253 -12.89 -28.29 19.48
CA GLU A 253 -11.47 -28.67 19.56
C GLU A 253 -11.18 -29.64 20.72
N ALA A 254 -12.01 -29.64 21.77
CA ALA A 254 -11.91 -30.59 22.88
C ALA A 254 -12.27 -32.04 22.48
N GLU A 255 -13.12 -32.22 21.47
CA GLU A 255 -13.51 -33.55 20.94
C GLU A 255 -12.62 -33.99 19.77
N SER A 256 -12.01 -33.04 19.07
CA SER A 256 -11.03 -33.28 18.01
C SER A 256 -10.11 -32.08 17.86
N PRO A 257 -8.87 -32.13 18.36
CA PRO A 257 -7.92 -31.04 18.21
C PRO A 257 -7.41 -30.93 16.77
N PHE A 258 -6.96 -29.74 16.39
CA PHE A 258 -6.25 -29.54 15.14
C PHE A 258 -4.86 -30.20 15.18
N VAL A 259 -4.51 -30.92 14.12
CA VAL A 259 -3.22 -31.61 13.95
C VAL A 259 -2.47 -30.97 12.78
N PRO A 260 -1.22 -30.50 12.96
CA PRO A 260 -0.42 -29.97 11.89
C PRO A 260 -0.03 -31.07 10.89
N VAL A 261 -0.13 -30.78 9.59
CA VAL A 261 0.18 -31.76 8.53
C VAL A 261 1.06 -31.21 7.40
N ALA A 262 1.12 -29.89 7.23
CA ALA A 262 1.98 -29.26 6.23
C ALA A 262 2.32 -27.82 6.60
N THR A 263 3.29 -27.24 5.90
CA THR A 263 3.64 -25.82 5.97
C THR A 263 3.55 -25.20 4.59
N LEU A 264 2.72 -24.16 4.45
CA LEU A 264 2.74 -23.27 3.29
C LEU A 264 3.83 -22.22 3.51
N VAL A 265 4.85 -22.25 2.67
CA VAL A 265 5.97 -21.32 2.69
C VAL A 265 5.78 -20.28 1.59
N ILE A 266 5.84 -19.00 1.97
CA ILE A 266 5.75 -17.85 1.07
C ILE A 266 7.10 -17.11 1.14
N PRO A 267 8.04 -17.37 0.21
CA PRO A 267 9.35 -16.76 0.24
C PRO A 267 9.25 -15.23 0.11
N GLN A 268 10.32 -14.55 0.51
CA GLN A 268 10.53 -13.15 0.16
C GLN A 268 10.38 -12.96 -1.35
N GLN A 269 9.57 -11.98 -1.76
CA GLN A 269 9.31 -11.67 -3.16
C GLN A 269 8.70 -10.28 -3.33
N ARG A 270 8.81 -9.73 -4.54
CA ARG A 270 8.07 -8.54 -4.96
C ARG A 270 6.77 -8.96 -5.64
N ILE A 271 5.64 -8.80 -4.95
CA ILE A 271 4.32 -9.16 -5.49
C ILE A 271 3.71 -8.11 -6.42
N ASP A 272 4.37 -6.95 -6.53
CA ASP A 272 4.07 -5.85 -7.45
C ASP A 272 4.87 -5.95 -8.76
N ALA A 273 5.51 -7.09 -9.02
CA ALA A 273 6.14 -7.39 -10.30
C ALA A 273 5.11 -7.31 -11.46
N PRO A 274 5.48 -6.74 -12.62
CA PRO A 274 4.59 -6.65 -13.78
C PRO A 274 3.95 -8.00 -14.13
N GLY A 275 2.63 -8.01 -14.33
CA GLY A 275 1.87 -9.21 -14.69
C GLY A 275 1.59 -10.21 -13.55
N GLN A 276 2.14 -10.02 -12.34
CA GLN A 276 1.88 -10.91 -11.19
C GLN A 276 0.42 -10.85 -10.74
N ALA A 277 -0.11 -9.64 -10.59
CA ALA A 277 -1.49 -9.41 -10.23
C ALA A 277 -2.44 -9.99 -11.30
N ASP A 278 -2.14 -9.75 -12.59
CA ASP A 278 -2.94 -10.27 -13.71
C ASP A 278 -2.94 -11.80 -13.75
N TYR A 279 -1.79 -12.42 -13.51
CA TYR A 279 -1.69 -13.88 -13.43
C TYR A 279 -2.64 -14.45 -12.37
N GLY A 280 -2.58 -13.97 -11.12
CA GLY A 280 -3.49 -14.46 -10.08
C GLY A 280 -4.94 -14.03 -10.28
N GLN A 281 -5.18 -12.89 -10.93
CA GLN A 281 -6.51 -12.48 -11.33
C GLN A 281 -7.09 -13.44 -12.38
N ASN A 282 -6.25 -14.02 -13.25
CA ASN A 282 -6.65 -14.98 -14.28
C ASN A 282 -6.93 -16.37 -13.72
N LEU A 283 -6.19 -16.83 -12.71
CA LEU A 283 -6.40 -18.14 -12.08
C LEU A 283 -7.87 -18.35 -11.67
N SER A 284 -8.41 -19.51 -12.00
CA SER A 284 -9.68 -20.02 -11.49
C SER A 284 -9.44 -20.86 -10.23
N PHE A 285 -10.42 -20.89 -9.33
CA PHE A 285 -10.36 -21.72 -8.14
C PHE A 285 -11.68 -22.48 -8.01
N ASN A 286 -11.64 -23.74 -7.57
CA ASN A 286 -12.85 -24.48 -7.23
C ASN A 286 -12.52 -25.55 -6.18
N ILE A 287 -13.27 -25.61 -5.07
CA ILE A 287 -12.98 -26.54 -3.97
C ILE A 287 -13.04 -28.03 -4.36
N TRP A 288 -13.66 -28.35 -5.50
CA TRP A 288 -13.70 -29.71 -6.05
C TRP A 288 -12.51 -30.02 -6.97
N ARG A 289 -11.69 -29.02 -7.32
CA ARG A 289 -10.43 -29.22 -8.04
C ARG A 289 -9.38 -29.75 -7.07
N VAL A 290 -9.56 -30.98 -6.64
CA VAL A 290 -8.65 -31.70 -5.74
C VAL A 290 -8.72 -33.17 -6.11
N PRO A 291 -7.70 -33.98 -5.80
CA PRO A 291 -7.80 -35.44 -5.99
C PRO A 291 -9.03 -36.00 -5.27
N PRO A 292 -9.62 -37.11 -5.76
CA PRO A 292 -10.81 -37.73 -5.14
C PRO A 292 -10.65 -38.01 -3.63
N ALA A 293 -9.44 -38.34 -3.18
CA ALA A 293 -9.12 -38.56 -1.77
C ALA A 293 -9.23 -37.30 -0.89
N ASN A 294 -9.23 -36.11 -1.48
CA ASN A 294 -9.36 -34.82 -0.78
C ASN A 294 -10.65 -34.07 -1.13
N ARG A 295 -11.58 -34.70 -1.85
CA ARG A 295 -12.82 -34.05 -2.32
C ARG A 295 -13.63 -33.45 -1.16
N PRO A 296 -14.38 -32.35 -1.37
CA PRO A 296 -15.40 -31.93 -0.41
C PRO A 296 -16.38 -33.07 -0.10
N ASN A 297 -16.91 -33.09 1.12
CA ASN A 297 -17.93 -34.07 1.48
C ASN A 297 -19.25 -33.74 0.77
N ASP A 298 -19.85 -34.76 0.15
CA ASP A 298 -21.05 -34.65 -0.68
C ASP A 298 -22.33 -34.41 0.13
N GLN A 299 -22.33 -34.64 1.44
CA GLN A 299 -23.45 -34.27 2.30
C GLN A 299 -23.49 -32.76 2.55
N SER A 300 -22.37 -32.03 2.39
CA SER A 300 -22.36 -30.57 2.51
C SER A 300 -22.99 -29.94 1.28
N THR A 301 -24.25 -29.51 1.39
CA THR A 301 -25.01 -28.91 0.30
C THR A 301 -24.35 -27.61 -0.19
N ILE A 302 -23.76 -26.82 0.71
CA ILE A 302 -22.94 -25.65 0.34
C ILE A 302 -21.73 -26.06 -0.50
N ALA A 303 -21.02 -27.14 -0.13
CA ALA A 303 -19.90 -27.62 -0.93
C ALA A 303 -20.36 -28.05 -2.33
N VAL A 304 -21.46 -28.80 -2.42
CA VAL A 304 -22.04 -29.28 -3.68
C VAL A 304 -22.38 -28.13 -4.62
N VAL A 305 -23.12 -27.11 -4.17
CA VAL A 305 -23.50 -25.98 -5.06
C VAL A 305 -22.30 -25.14 -5.49
N ARG A 306 -21.26 -25.02 -4.64
CA ARG A 306 -20.02 -24.32 -5.01
C ARG A 306 -19.32 -24.96 -6.19
N ARG A 307 -19.48 -26.28 -6.43
CA ARG A 307 -18.94 -26.96 -7.62
C ARG A 307 -19.34 -26.26 -8.90
N THR A 308 -20.64 -26.06 -9.08
CA THR A 308 -21.25 -25.51 -10.30
C THR A 308 -21.08 -23.99 -10.37
N VAL A 309 -21.33 -23.28 -9.27
CA VAL A 309 -21.29 -21.80 -9.25
C VAL A 309 -19.88 -21.27 -9.54
N TYR A 310 -18.84 -21.89 -8.96
CA TYR A 310 -17.45 -21.49 -9.24
C TYR A 310 -17.05 -21.79 -10.68
N ALA A 311 -17.44 -22.94 -11.23
CA ALA A 311 -17.19 -23.30 -12.62
C ALA A 311 -17.86 -22.31 -13.60
N ALA A 312 -19.13 -21.99 -13.37
CA ALA A 312 -19.88 -21.03 -14.18
C ALA A 312 -19.28 -19.62 -14.11
N GLY A 313 -18.93 -19.14 -12.92
CA GLY A 313 -18.34 -17.82 -12.74
C GLY A 313 -16.93 -17.69 -13.35
N ALA A 314 -16.15 -18.78 -13.33
CA ALA A 314 -14.85 -18.84 -14.01
C ALA A 314 -15.01 -18.82 -15.53
N ALA A 315 -15.88 -19.68 -16.09
CA ALA A 315 -16.13 -19.76 -17.53
C ALA A 315 -16.66 -18.44 -18.10
N MET A 316 -17.58 -17.78 -17.39
CA MET A 316 -18.09 -16.46 -17.75
C MET A 316 -16.94 -15.45 -17.83
N ARG A 317 -16.09 -15.39 -16.79
CA ARG A 317 -14.97 -14.43 -16.72
C ARG A 317 -13.94 -14.68 -17.83
N GLN A 318 -13.60 -15.95 -18.05
CA GLN A 318 -12.67 -16.35 -19.12
C GLN A 318 -13.20 -15.93 -20.48
N ARG A 319 -14.48 -16.20 -20.77
CA ARG A 319 -15.13 -15.80 -22.02
C ARG A 319 -15.14 -14.28 -22.21
N ALA A 320 -15.54 -13.53 -21.18
CA ALA A 320 -15.65 -12.08 -21.26
C ALA A 320 -14.28 -11.38 -21.39
N ASN A 321 -13.22 -11.98 -20.84
CA ASN A 321 -11.86 -11.45 -20.90
C ASN A 321 -11.03 -11.98 -22.08
N GLY A 322 -11.59 -12.85 -22.93
CA GLY A 322 -10.83 -13.49 -24.02
C GLY A 322 -9.70 -14.40 -23.54
N GLN A 323 -9.86 -15.04 -22.38
CA GLN A 323 -8.88 -15.95 -21.79
C GLN A 323 -9.09 -17.38 -22.31
N LEU A 324 -8.02 -18.16 -22.36
CA LEU A 324 -8.11 -19.60 -22.64
C LEU A 324 -8.96 -20.30 -21.56
N THR A 325 -9.72 -21.30 -21.99
CA THR A 325 -10.48 -22.16 -21.07
C THR A 325 -9.51 -23.05 -20.29
N GLY A 326 -9.66 -23.07 -18.97
CA GLY A 326 -8.82 -23.84 -18.06
C GLY A 326 -7.70 -23.02 -17.42
N ASP A 327 -7.11 -23.58 -16.37
CA ASP A 327 -5.95 -23.00 -15.69
C ASP A 327 -4.65 -23.51 -16.32
N PRO A 328 -3.53 -22.77 -16.18
CA PRO A 328 -2.24 -23.24 -16.66
C PRO A 328 -1.82 -24.52 -15.93
N SER A 329 -1.25 -25.48 -16.66
CA SER A 329 -0.71 -26.73 -16.09
C SER A 329 0.58 -26.50 -15.31
N GLU A 330 1.36 -25.51 -15.73
CA GLU A 330 2.58 -25.09 -15.05
C GLU A 330 2.40 -23.73 -14.38
N PRO A 331 3.01 -23.51 -13.20
CA PRO A 331 2.96 -22.22 -12.54
C PRO A 331 3.73 -21.18 -13.37
N ARG A 332 3.29 -19.91 -13.31
CA ARG A 332 4.15 -18.78 -13.74
C ARG A 332 5.52 -18.93 -13.07
N ALA A 333 6.57 -18.77 -13.87
CA ALA A 333 7.93 -18.76 -13.34
C ALA A 333 8.02 -17.66 -12.27
N ALA A 334 8.49 -18.01 -11.08
CA ALA A 334 8.89 -17.00 -10.13
C ALA A 334 9.99 -16.18 -10.80
N GLU A 335 9.79 -14.87 -10.93
CA GLU A 335 10.91 -14.01 -11.29
C GLU A 335 11.99 -14.26 -10.24
N ALA A 336 13.22 -14.51 -10.70
CA ALA A 336 14.34 -14.62 -9.78
C ALA A 336 14.32 -13.38 -8.89
N ASP A 337 14.47 -13.58 -7.58
CA ASP A 337 14.62 -12.51 -6.60
C ASP A 337 15.51 -11.44 -7.25
N PRO A 338 15.09 -10.17 -7.36
CA PRO A 338 15.87 -9.17 -8.08
C PRO A 338 17.30 -9.27 -7.53
N LEU A 339 18.25 -9.58 -8.44
CA LEU A 339 19.69 -9.73 -8.20
C LEU A 339 20.07 -9.09 -6.87
N GLU A 340 20.63 -9.88 -5.92
CA GLU A 340 21.08 -9.43 -4.60
C GLU A 340 21.21 -7.92 -4.55
N ARG A 341 20.34 -7.25 -3.77
CA ARG A 341 20.27 -5.78 -3.75
C ARG A 341 21.67 -5.19 -3.88
N ASP A 342 21.92 -4.51 -5.00
CA ASP A 342 23.21 -3.88 -5.25
C ASP A 342 23.38 -2.77 -4.20
N ASN A 343 24.12 -3.12 -3.16
CA ASN A 343 24.42 -2.25 -2.03
C ASN A 343 25.70 -1.44 -2.27
N CYS A 344 26.29 -1.51 -3.47
CA CYS A 344 27.45 -0.72 -3.84
C CYS A 344 27.00 0.73 -4.04
N ILE A 345 27.41 1.61 -3.12
CA ILE A 345 27.16 3.05 -3.23
C ILE A 345 28.22 3.65 -4.15
N VAL A 346 27.80 4.11 -5.32
CA VAL A 346 28.71 4.73 -6.32
C VAL A 346 28.59 6.26 -6.36
N GLN A 347 27.48 6.79 -5.85
CA GLN A 347 27.17 8.22 -5.82
C GLN A 347 26.30 8.52 -4.58
N ALA A 348 26.25 9.79 -4.19
CA ALA A 348 25.30 10.27 -3.20
C ALA A 348 24.40 11.37 -3.76
N VAL A 349 23.19 11.51 -3.22
CA VAL A 349 22.23 12.54 -3.59
C VAL A 349 21.75 13.29 -2.36
N ILE A 350 21.63 14.62 -2.46
CA ILE A 350 21.05 15.43 -1.39
C ILE A 350 19.53 15.48 -1.57
N TYR A 351 18.79 15.14 -0.51
CA TYR A 351 17.33 15.16 -0.51
C TYR A 351 16.78 16.04 0.63
N PRO A 352 15.73 16.83 0.40
CA PRO A 352 15.05 17.02 -0.88
C PRO A 352 15.93 17.74 -1.90
N ALA A 353 15.70 17.50 -3.19
CA ALA A 353 16.41 18.21 -4.26
C ALA A 353 16.11 19.72 -4.22
N ILE A 354 14.91 20.10 -3.79
CA ILE A 354 14.52 21.48 -3.46
C ILE A 354 13.97 21.50 -2.04
N GLY A 355 14.71 22.12 -1.11
CA GLY A 355 14.24 22.36 0.25
C GLY A 355 13.52 23.69 0.36
N VAL A 356 12.34 23.69 0.99
CA VAL A 356 11.54 24.90 1.20
C VAL A 356 11.62 25.34 2.66
N ALA A 357 12.38 26.39 2.92
CA ALA A 357 12.41 27.11 4.18
C ALA A 357 11.49 28.33 4.10
N ARG A 358 11.09 28.90 5.25
CA ARG A 358 10.30 30.14 5.29
C ARG A 358 10.73 31.06 6.40
N VAL A 359 10.73 32.35 6.10
CA VAL A 359 11.03 33.40 7.09
C VAL A 359 9.91 33.49 8.14
N GLY A 360 10.29 34.01 9.31
CA GLY A 360 9.40 34.18 10.47
C GLY A 360 10.08 35.03 11.54
N SER A 361 9.30 35.76 12.32
CA SER A 361 9.80 36.74 13.29
C SER A 361 10.31 36.13 14.61
N SER A 362 10.14 34.82 14.82
CA SER A 362 10.63 34.11 16.00
C SER A 362 12.07 33.59 15.82
N ASP A 363 12.73 33.34 16.96
CA ASP A 363 13.98 32.59 17.03
C ASP A 363 13.74 31.09 16.96
N ASP A 364 12.56 30.65 17.39
CA ASP A 364 12.10 29.27 17.28
C ASP A 364 11.78 28.91 15.82
N TYR A 365 11.88 27.61 15.52
CA TYR A 365 11.54 27.05 14.23
C TYR A 365 10.84 25.70 14.38
N PHE A 366 10.27 25.23 13.28
CA PHE A 366 9.75 23.88 13.12
C PHE A 366 10.15 23.33 11.75
N TYR A 367 10.19 22.01 11.62
CA TYR A 367 10.32 21.37 10.31
C TYR A 367 8.95 21.33 9.64
N GLY A 368 8.84 21.91 8.44
CA GLY A 368 7.55 22.01 7.74
C GLY A 368 7.65 21.94 6.21
N GLY A 369 8.81 21.62 5.65
CA GLY A 369 8.94 21.25 4.24
C GLY A 369 8.38 19.84 3.98
N PRO A 370 7.96 19.51 2.75
CA PRO A 370 7.42 18.18 2.42
C PRO A 370 8.55 17.14 2.45
N GLU A 371 8.83 16.58 3.63
CA GLU A 371 9.61 15.33 3.74
C GLU A 371 8.75 14.11 3.37
N VAL A 372 7.43 14.28 3.40
CA VAL A 372 6.40 13.32 2.97
C VAL A 372 5.26 14.08 2.26
N THR A 373 4.48 13.39 1.44
CA THR A 373 3.37 13.98 0.64
C THR A 373 2.27 14.57 1.53
N ASP A 374 1.96 13.90 2.64
CA ASP A 374 0.87 14.21 3.55
C ASP A 374 1.34 14.20 5.02
N PRO A 375 2.10 15.21 5.47
CA PRO A 375 2.56 15.25 6.85
C PRO A 375 1.37 15.47 7.79
N ALA A 376 1.35 14.73 8.91
CA ALA A 376 0.35 14.91 9.95
C ALA A 376 0.34 16.37 10.46
N PRO A 377 -0.83 16.94 10.77
CA PRO A 377 -0.92 18.29 11.28
C PRO A 377 -0.21 18.42 12.64
N LEU A 378 0.61 19.45 12.82
CA LEU A 378 1.17 19.77 14.13
C LEU A 378 0.06 20.21 15.10
N PRO A 379 0.20 19.97 16.43
CA PRO A 379 -0.77 20.40 17.42
C PRO A 379 -1.08 21.91 17.35
N PRO A 380 -2.30 22.34 17.73
CA PRO A 380 -2.65 23.76 17.80
C PRO A 380 -1.63 24.58 18.59
N GLY A 381 -1.24 25.74 18.05
CA GLY A 381 -0.23 26.61 18.66
C GLY A 381 1.22 26.31 18.28
N SER A 382 1.49 25.25 17.50
CA SER A 382 2.86 24.87 17.15
C SER A 382 3.63 25.89 16.30
N TYR A 383 2.93 26.70 15.50
CA TYR A 383 3.53 27.61 14.50
C TYR A 383 3.90 29.00 15.04
N ARG A 384 3.55 29.31 16.28
CA ARG A 384 3.91 30.57 16.94
C ARG A 384 4.63 30.28 18.24
N ASP A 385 5.54 31.16 18.64
CA ASP A 385 6.18 31.07 19.95
C ASP A 385 5.26 31.61 21.06
N LYS A 386 5.78 31.59 22.29
CA LYS A 386 5.08 32.09 23.48
C LYS A 386 4.67 33.57 23.37
N ASP A 387 5.42 34.35 22.59
CA ASP A 387 5.23 35.79 22.37
C ASP A 387 4.39 36.07 21.11
N LYS A 388 3.75 35.03 20.54
CA LYS A 388 2.91 35.06 19.33
C LYS A 388 3.66 35.43 18.04
N ARG A 389 5.00 35.48 18.06
CA ARG A 389 5.82 35.63 16.86
C ARG A 389 5.72 34.37 16.02
N LEU A 390 5.81 34.52 14.70
CA LEU A 390 5.71 33.38 13.80
C LEU A 390 7.03 32.62 13.79
N LYS A 391 6.98 31.30 14.03
CA LYS A 391 8.16 30.43 13.93
C LYS A 391 8.62 30.32 12.49
N ARG A 392 9.93 30.22 12.31
CA ARG A 392 10.53 29.95 11.00
C ARG A 392 10.23 28.51 10.58
N GLN A 393 10.02 28.29 9.29
CA GLN A 393 9.97 26.93 8.73
C GLN A 393 11.37 26.56 8.28
N ALA A 394 11.90 25.46 8.81
CA ALA A 394 13.21 24.94 8.44
C ALA A 394 13.12 23.99 7.25
N ALA A 395 14.12 24.06 6.36
CA ALA A 395 14.41 23.00 5.40
C ALA A 395 15.45 22.04 5.99
N ARG A 396 15.14 20.75 6.00
CA ARG A 396 16.07 19.70 6.42
C ARG A 396 16.55 18.92 5.20
N PHE A 397 17.88 18.78 5.09
CA PHE A 397 18.53 18.03 4.02
C PHE A 397 19.25 16.80 4.58
N ARG A 398 19.18 15.73 3.81
CA ARG A 398 19.77 14.42 4.06
C ARG A 398 20.62 14.04 2.86
N ILE A 399 21.54 13.10 3.05
CA ILE A 399 22.33 12.51 1.97
C ILE A 399 21.96 11.04 1.87
N TYR A 400 21.62 10.58 0.67
CA TYR A 400 21.36 9.18 0.39
C TYR A 400 22.44 8.64 -0.56
N GLY A 401 23.03 7.49 -0.20
CA GLY A 401 23.90 6.75 -1.11
C GLY A 401 23.05 5.98 -2.11
N VAL A 402 23.42 6.06 -3.38
CA VAL A 402 22.73 5.40 -4.49
C VAL A 402 23.67 4.46 -5.23
N ASN A 403 23.11 3.36 -5.75
CA ASN A 403 23.86 2.43 -6.59
C ASN A 403 23.92 2.91 -8.04
N ALA A 404 24.58 2.14 -8.91
CA ALA A 404 24.76 2.50 -10.32
C ALA A 404 23.44 2.61 -11.11
N ARG A 405 22.35 2.07 -10.58
CA ARG A 405 20.99 2.19 -11.15
C ARG A 405 20.23 3.43 -10.65
N GLY A 406 20.82 4.22 -9.75
CA GLY A 406 20.15 5.37 -9.12
C GLY A 406 19.20 4.99 -7.99
N GLU A 407 19.20 3.73 -7.53
CA GLU A 407 18.36 3.29 -6.43
C GLU A 407 18.99 3.69 -5.10
N ILE A 408 18.17 4.18 -4.15
CA ILE A 408 18.63 4.51 -2.80
C ILE A 408 19.01 3.21 -2.09
N VAL A 409 20.30 3.09 -1.73
CA VAL A 409 20.81 2.01 -0.89
C VAL A 409 20.49 2.31 0.58
N ARG A 410 20.86 3.52 1.05
CA ARG A 410 20.62 3.97 2.42
C ARG A 410 20.91 5.47 2.60
N GLU A 411 20.48 6.02 3.73
CA GLU A 411 20.95 7.33 4.20
C GLU A 411 22.43 7.25 4.60
N LEU A 412 23.22 8.26 4.23
CA LEU A 412 24.58 8.45 4.71
C LEU A 412 24.54 9.41 5.90
N THR A 413 24.95 8.93 7.07
CA THR A 413 24.98 9.73 8.30
C THR A 413 26.39 9.77 8.87
N GLY A 414 26.65 10.75 9.73
CA GLY A 414 27.93 10.86 10.43
C GLY A 414 28.15 9.85 11.56
N LYS A 415 27.20 8.95 11.83
CA LYS A 415 27.31 7.94 12.90
C LYS A 415 27.92 6.63 12.42
N GLU A 416 27.84 6.36 11.13
CA GLU A 416 28.28 5.09 10.58
C GLU A 416 29.78 5.09 10.30
N PRO A 417 30.47 3.96 10.54
CA PRO A 417 31.84 3.80 10.11
C PRO A 417 31.95 4.08 8.61
N GLY A 418 32.88 4.95 8.23
CA GLY A 418 33.23 5.19 6.84
C GLY A 418 32.64 6.44 6.19
N ALA A 419 31.51 7.01 6.64
CA ALA A 419 30.94 8.20 6.03
C ALA A 419 31.37 9.51 6.75
N LYS A 420 32.03 10.42 6.02
CA LYS A 420 32.35 11.77 6.48
C LYS A 420 31.64 12.78 5.58
N ILE A 421 30.90 13.70 6.19
CA ILE A 421 30.08 14.68 5.47
C ILE A 421 30.57 16.09 5.80
N GLU A 422 30.74 16.89 4.77
CA GLU A 422 31.01 18.33 4.85
C GLU A 422 30.01 19.07 3.98
N TRP A 423 29.09 19.79 4.60
CA TRP A 423 28.09 20.59 3.90
C TRP A 423 28.66 21.93 3.49
N THR A 424 28.27 22.42 2.32
CA THR A 424 28.47 23.80 1.87
C THR A 424 27.13 24.38 1.45
N VAL A 425 26.76 25.50 2.05
CA VAL A 425 25.51 26.20 1.77
C VAL A 425 25.81 27.64 1.43
N GLN A 426 25.10 28.20 0.46
CA GLN A 426 25.11 29.64 0.19
C GLN A 426 23.68 30.12 0.10
N LEU A 427 23.38 31.26 0.74
CA LEU A 427 22.12 31.97 0.59
C LEU A 427 22.42 33.34 -0.02
N ALA A 428 21.67 33.73 -1.02
CA ALA A 428 21.78 35.03 -1.66
C ALA A 428 20.39 35.64 -1.92
N ASN A 429 20.34 36.98 -1.94
CA ASN A 429 19.21 37.73 -2.46
C ASN A 429 19.72 38.70 -3.53
N GLN A 430 19.39 38.41 -4.78
CA GLN A 430 19.82 39.20 -5.94
C GLN A 430 18.66 39.97 -6.59
N LYS A 431 17.46 39.94 -5.99
CA LYS A 431 16.22 40.49 -6.56
C LYS A 431 16.34 41.97 -6.89
N SER A 432 17.07 42.73 -6.09
CA SER A 432 17.26 44.18 -6.29
C SER A 432 18.31 44.52 -7.35
N ALA A 433 19.20 43.57 -7.67
CA ALA A 433 20.16 43.68 -8.76
C ALA A 433 19.58 43.22 -10.12
N TRP A 434 18.39 42.62 -10.13
CA TRP A 434 17.78 42.01 -11.32
C TRP A 434 16.76 42.92 -12.03
N TYR A 435 16.11 42.38 -13.06
CA TYR A 435 15.01 43.01 -13.78
C TYR A 435 13.72 43.07 -12.97
N GLY A 436 12.81 43.96 -13.36
CA GLY A 436 11.49 44.08 -12.74
C GLY A 436 10.64 42.83 -12.91
N PHE A 437 9.88 42.49 -11.86
CA PHE A 437 8.87 41.44 -11.82
C PHE A 437 7.67 41.83 -12.68
N GLN A 438 7.66 41.37 -13.93
CA GLN A 438 6.56 41.57 -14.90
C GLN A 438 6.08 40.22 -15.44
N LEU A 439 7.03 39.41 -15.90
CA LEU A 439 6.81 38.04 -16.37
C LEU A 439 8.10 37.23 -16.10
N ALA A 440 7.97 35.91 -15.94
CA ALA A 440 9.12 35.02 -15.98
C ALA A 440 9.81 35.15 -17.35
N LEU A 441 11.13 35.27 -17.39
CA LEU A 441 11.88 35.55 -18.64
C LEU A 441 12.23 34.27 -19.42
N ASP A 442 11.95 33.12 -18.83
CA ASP A 442 12.28 31.77 -19.30
C ASP A 442 11.07 31.01 -19.87
N ILE A 443 9.92 31.67 -19.99
CA ILE A 443 8.70 31.09 -20.59
C ILE A 443 8.50 31.60 -22.03
N PRO A 444 7.88 30.82 -22.93
CA PRO A 444 7.66 31.21 -24.32
C PRO A 444 6.98 32.57 -24.52
N GLU A 445 6.07 32.92 -23.62
CA GLU A 445 5.29 34.17 -23.61
C GLU A 445 6.18 35.41 -23.43
N ALA A 446 7.37 35.27 -22.83
CA ALA A 446 8.32 36.36 -22.65
C ALA A 446 8.81 36.96 -23.96
N ASN A 447 8.81 36.18 -25.06
CA ASN A 447 9.21 36.66 -26.39
C ASN A 447 8.29 37.75 -26.95
N TYR A 448 7.07 37.86 -26.43
CA TYR A 448 6.05 38.80 -26.90
C TYR A 448 5.69 39.85 -25.84
N ALA A 449 6.31 39.77 -24.66
CA ALA A 449 6.08 40.73 -23.58
C ALA A 449 6.85 42.05 -23.83
N PRO A 450 6.34 43.20 -23.37
CA PRO A 450 7.13 44.43 -23.35
C PRO A 450 8.47 44.23 -22.61
N PRO A 451 9.59 44.83 -23.08
CA PRO A 451 10.87 44.72 -22.40
C PRO A 451 10.81 45.19 -20.95
N THR A 452 11.29 44.36 -20.02
CA THR A 452 11.45 44.73 -18.61
C THR A 452 12.74 45.53 -18.41
N THR A 453 12.73 46.49 -17.48
CA THR A 453 13.90 47.28 -17.11
C THR A 453 14.55 46.74 -15.85
N LEU A 454 15.83 47.06 -15.65
CA LEU A 454 16.51 46.77 -14.38
C LEU A 454 15.82 47.50 -13.23
N ARG A 455 15.67 46.81 -12.09
CA ARG A 455 15.41 47.48 -10.81
C ARG A 455 16.63 48.29 -10.41
N ASN A 456 16.45 49.39 -9.68
CA ASN A 456 17.54 50.26 -9.26
C ASN A 456 18.38 50.80 -10.45
N PRO A 457 17.78 51.23 -11.59
CA PRO A 457 18.54 51.51 -12.80
C PRO A 457 19.51 52.69 -12.66
N SER A 458 19.33 53.54 -11.65
CA SER A 458 20.24 54.65 -11.32
C SER A 458 21.49 54.23 -10.53
N VAL A 459 21.56 52.99 -10.04
CA VAL A 459 22.70 52.49 -9.24
C VAL A 459 23.74 51.87 -10.17
N ALA A 460 24.90 52.53 -10.28
CA ALA A 460 25.99 52.10 -11.16
C ALA A 460 26.69 50.82 -10.65
N ASP A 461 27.00 50.73 -9.35
CA ASP A 461 27.55 49.51 -8.77
C ASP A 461 26.44 48.50 -8.50
N ARG A 462 26.22 47.60 -9.47
CA ARG A 462 25.21 46.54 -9.37
C ARG A 462 25.52 45.50 -8.31
N THR A 463 26.78 45.32 -7.91
CA THR A 463 27.15 44.31 -6.91
C THR A 463 26.66 44.71 -5.52
N SER A 464 26.60 46.02 -5.23
CA SER A 464 26.01 46.56 -4.00
C SER A 464 24.52 46.23 -3.82
N LEU A 465 23.81 45.90 -4.89
CA LEU A 465 22.38 45.56 -4.86
C LEU A 465 22.11 44.08 -4.58
N ALA A 466 23.14 43.24 -4.58
CA ALA A 466 23.05 41.81 -4.33
C ALA A 466 23.55 41.48 -2.92
N ILE A 467 22.66 40.97 -2.08
CA ILE A 467 23.02 40.48 -0.75
C ILE A 467 23.58 39.07 -0.95
N ASN A 468 24.92 38.95 -1.04
CA ASN A 468 25.58 37.69 -1.40
C ASN A 468 26.73 37.35 -0.44
N PRO A 469 26.42 36.92 0.80
CA PRO A 469 27.44 36.48 1.75
C PRO A 469 28.21 35.26 1.23
N LYS A 470 29.43 35.06 1.75
CA LYS A 470 30.24 33.89 1.42
C LYS A 470 29.54 32.59 1.83
N PRO A 471 29.75 31.48 1.09
CA PRO A 471 29.26 30.17 1.48
C PRO A 471 29.72 29.76 2.89
N GLN A 472 28.85 29.07 3.61
CA GLN A 472 29.11 28.51 4.93
C GLN A 472 29.37 27.01 4.83
N VAL A 473 30.50 26.57 5.39
CA VAL A 473 30.90 25.17 5.44
C VAL A 473 30.61 24.59 6.83
N LEU A 474 29.87 23.49 6.93
CA LEU A 474 29.54 22.81 8.19
C LEU A 474 30.13 21.40 8.22
N LYS A 475 30.85 21.09 9.29
CA LYS A 475 31.53 19.81 9.49
C LYS A 475 31.11 19.19 10.82
N GLY A 476 30.92 17.87 10.81
CA GLY A 476 30.64 17.10 12.01
C GLY A 476 29.19 17.20 12.52
N ALA A 477 28.90 16.38 13.53
CA ALA A 477 27.60 16.33 14.18
C ALA A 477 27.43 17.53 15.10
N LYS A 478 26.18 18.03 15.20
CA LYS A 478 25.80 19.18 16.05
C LYS A 478 26.65 20.43 15.78
N ALA A 479 27.00 20.66 14.51
CA ALA A 479 27.69 21.87 14.11
C ALA A 479 26.84 23.08 14.48
N ARG A 480 27.44 24.04 15.19
CA ARG A 480 26.76 25.27 15.63
C ARG A 480 26.26 26.05 14.44
N ALA A 481 25.19 26.82 14.67
CA ALA A 481 24.60 27.69 13.66
C ALA A 481 25.65 28.65 13.06
N LYS A 482 25.76 28.62 11.73
CA LYS A 482 26.54 29.57 10.93
C LYS A 482 25.59 30.50 10.20
N LYS A 483 25.81 31.81 10.32
CA LYS A 483 24.92 32.83 9.79
C LYS A 483 25.33 33.26 8.38
N PHE A 484 24.34 33.68 7.61
CA PHE A 484 24.51 34.31 6.29
C PHE A 484 24.24 35.80 6.43
N GLU A 485 25.28 36.57 6.70
CA GLU A 485 25.21 38.03 6.91
C GLU A 485 25.85 38.74 5.71
N GLY A 486 25.03 39.44 4.94
CA GLY A 486 25.44 40.24 3.79
C GLY A 486 25.07 41.71 3.96
N GLN A 487 25.18 42.48 2.87
CA GLN A 487 24.80 43.89 2.86
C GLN A 487 24.01 44.21 1.58
N PHE A 488 23.10 45.17 1.71
CA PHE A 488 22.44 45.83 0.59
C PHE A 488 22.83 47.30 0.60
N VAL A 489 23.62 47.73 -0.38
CA VAL A 489 24.39 48.99 -0.32
C VAL A 489 25.21 48.98 0.98
N ASP A 490 24.89 49.84 1.95
CA ASP A 490 25.56 49.88 3.25
C ASP A 490 24.73 49.25 4.39
N MET A 491 23.53 48.74 4.07
CA MET A 491 22.61 48.19 5.07
C MET A 491 22.94 46.73 5.39
N PRO A 492 23.21 46.36 6.66
CA PRO A 492 23.44 44.97 7.03
C PRO A 492 22.15 44.15 6.91
N VAL A 493 22.24 42.97 6.29
CA VAL A 493 21.10 42.07 6.07
C VAL A 493 21.44 40.65 6.50
N TYR A 494 20.61 40.09 7.37
CA TYR A 494 20.68 38.70 7.81
C TYR A 494 19.77 37.83 6.92
N LEU A 495 20.36 36.94 6.12
CA LEU A 495 19.60 36.06 5.21
C LEU A 495 19.18 34.73 5.83
N GLY A 496 19.76 34.35 6.97
CA GLY A 496 19.45 33.09 7.63
C GLY A 496 20.65 32.44 8.33
N GLU A 497 20.49 31.16 8.65
CA GLU A 497 21.53 30.35 9.28
C GLU A 497 21.40 28.86 8.93
N ALA A 498 22.52 28.15 9.01
CA ALA A 498 22.58 26.71 8.80
C ALA A 498 23.27 26.00 9.98
N MET A 499 22.86 24.78 10.30
CA MET A 499 23.41 23.94 11.37
C MET A 499 23.27 22.46 11.03
N THR A 500 23.94 21.57 11.78
CA THR A 500 23.74 20.12 11.65
C THR A 500 23.17 19.50 12.92
N ASP A 501 22.43 18.40 12.77
CA ASP A 501 21.95 17.59 13.90
C ASP A 501 22.96 16.53 14.34
N ALA A 502 22.55 15.61 15.23
CA ALA A 502 23.43 14.56 15.75
C ALA A 502 23.81 13.50 14.70
N GLU A 503 23.05 13.43 13.61
CA GLU A 503 23.20 12.52 12.48
C GLU A 503 23.97 13.17 11.32
N GLN A 504 24.35 14.45 11.46
CA GLN A 504 24.93 15.31 10.43
C GLN A 504 23.96 15.68 9.30
N ARG A 505 22.65 15.60 9.53
CA ARG A 505 21.66 16.18 8.60
C ARG A 505 21.73 17.70 8.70
N LEU A 506 21.56 18.37 7.57
CA LEU A 506 21.66 19.82 7.49
C LEU A 506 20.28 20.44 7.73
N THR A 507 20.24 21.45 8.59
CA THR A 507 19.07 22.31 8.79
C THR A 507 19.39 23.71 8.31
N VAL A 508 18.57 24.25 7.41
CA VAL A 508 18.67 25.61 6.90
C VAL A 508 17.43 26.41 7.32
N LEU A 509 17.68 27.57 7.92
CA LEU A 509 16.68 28.57 8.31
C LEU A 509 16.85 29.82 7.46
N GLY A 510 15.72 30.41 7.08
CA GLY A 510 15.69 31.71 6.42
C GLY A 510 15.88 32.88 7.39
N GLY A 511 15.79 34.09 6.81
CA GLY A 511 15.73 35.36 7.52
C GLY A 511 14.56 35.49 8.49
N LYS A 512 14.41 36.70 9.05
CA LYS A 512 13.45 37.04 10.09
C LYS A 512 12.17 37.70 9.55
N GLY A 513 12.03 37.81 8.23
CA GLY A 513 10.88 38.43 7.57
C GLY A 513 10.98 39.95 7.55
N VAL A 514 12.20 40.48 7.51
CA VAL A 514 12.49 41.91 7.45
C VAL A 514 12.54 42.37 6.01
N SER A 515 11.82 43.44 5.70
CA SER A 515 11.95 44.23 4.47
C SER A 515 12.08 45.71 4.81
N ALA A 516 12.90 46.42 4.05
CA ALA A 516 13.18 47.83 4.31
C ALA A 516 13.66 48.53 3.02
N SER A 517 13.68 49.87 3.07
CA SER A 517 14.31 50.71 2.07
C SER A 517 15.44 51.52 2.66
N ILE A 518 16.44 51.86 1.83
CA ILE A 518 17.64 52.60 2.25
C ILE A 518 17.35 53.99 2.84
N ASN A 519 16.19 54.57 2.53
CA ASN A 519 15.81 55.93 2.89
C ASN A 519 14.43 56.02 3.60
N GLY A 520 13.83 54.88 3.97
CA GLY A 520 12.49 54.84 4.57
C GLY A 520 11.34 55.19 3.61
N SER A 521 11.58 55.21 2.29
CA SER A 521 10.51 55.31 1.29
C SER A 521 9.49 54.19 1.42
N ALA A 522 8.22 54.50 1.17
CA ALA A 522 7.14 53.53 1.17
C ALA A 522 7.21 52.58 -0.04
N ALA A 523 6.81 51.32 0.14
CA ALA A 523 6.59 50.40 -0.96
C ALA A 523 5.27 50.76 -1.65
N ILE A 524 5.33 51.05 -2.95
CA ILE A 524 4.18 51.51 -3.75
C ILE A 524 3.74 50.49 -4.82
N THR A 525 4.57 49.48 -5.08
CA THR A 525 4.23 48.33 -5.94
C THR A 525 4.41 47.02 -5.19
N PHE A 526 3.93 45.92 -5.77
CA PHE A 526 4.10 44.58 -5.20
C PHE A 526 5.58 44.19 -5.01
N ALA A 527 6.44 44.38 -6.02
CA ALA A 527 7.83 43.87 -5.99
C ALA A 527 8.89 44.79 -6.63
N ASN A 528 8.49 45.81 -7.40
CA ASN A 528 9.40 46.66 -8.18
C ASN A 528 9.66 48.00 -7.47
N ASN A 529 9.98 47.95 -6.18
CA ASN A 529 10.28 49.15 -5.39
C ASN A 529 11.78 49.44 -5.40
N GLU A 530 12.13 50.67 -5.75
CA GLU A 530 13.50 51.16 -5.85
C GLU A 530 14.09 51.41 -4.47
N GLY A 531 15.34 51.02 -4.24
CA GLY A 531 16.03 51.12 -2.95
C GLY A 531 15.53 50.16 -1.87
N TRP A 532 14.63 49.23 -2.20
CA TRP A 532 14.08 48.22 -1.28
C TRP A 532 14.84 46.90 -1.32
N TYR A 533 14.93 46.24 -0.16
CA TYR A 533 15.47 44.90 0.02
C TYR A 533 14.65 44.11 1.06
N ASP A 534 14.88 42.80 1.10
CA ASP A 534 14.28 41.89 2.07
C ASP A 534 15.28 40.77 2.44
N ASP A 535 14.92 39.94 3.41
CA ASP A 535 15.72 38.81 3.88
C ASP A 535 15.27 37.42 3.35
N VAL A 536 14.45 37.40 2.30
CA VAL A 536 14.09 36.20 1.54
C VAL A 536 15.22 35.91 0.55
N SER A 537 15.71 34.68 0.56
CA SER A 537 16.89 34.26 -0.20
C SER A 537 16.73 32.85 -0.77
N ASP A 538 17.64 32.47 -1.64
CA ASP A 538 17.78 31.11 -2.12
C ASP A 538 19.25 30.79 -2.37
N GLY A 539 19.55 29.53 -2.66
CA GLY A 539 20.88 29.15 -3.08
C GLY A 539 21.21 27.67 -3.01
N PRO A 540 22.43 27.32 -3.44
CA PRO A 540 22.87 25.93 -3.55
C PRO A 540 23.15 25.31 -2.18
N VAL A 541 22.80 24.03 -2.08
CA VAL A 541 23.19 23.13 -0.99
C VAL A 541 24.02 22.01 -1.60
N THR A 542 25.31 21.98 -1.27
CA THR A 542 26.25 20.96 -1.74
C THR A 542 26.90 20.25 -0.57
N ALA A 543 27.52 19.11 -0.82
CA ALA A 543 28.31 18.41 0.18
C ALA A 543 29.50 17.71 -0.45
N LYS A 544 30.56 17.55 0.35
CA LYS A 544 31.61 16.56 0.11
C LYS A 544 31.34 15.35 0.99
N VAL A 545 31.36 14.18 0.38
CA VAL A 545 31.14 12.91 1.08
C VAL A 545 32.33 12.01 0.82
N THR A 546 33.03 11.64 1.90
CA THR A 546 34.02 10.57 1.87
C THR A 546 33.39 9.31 2.45
N LEU A 547 33.26 8.25 1.68
CA LEU A 547 32.75 6.95 2.09
C LEU A 547 33.89 5.93 2.08
N ASN A 548 34.17 5.29 3.21
CA ASN A 548 35.24 4.30 3.38
C ASN A 548 36.64 4.79 2.96
N GLY A 549 36.88 6.10 3.02
CA GLY A 549 38.15 6.72 2.63
C GLY A 549 38.18 7.27 1.20
N GLU A 550 37.14 7.02 0.40
CA GLU A 550 37.04 7.51 -0.98
C GLU A 550 36.01 8.63 -1.11
N GLU A 551 36.33 9.69 -1.85
CA GLU A 551 35.37 10.75 -2.15
C GLU A 551 34.42 10.29 -3.26
N ILE A 552 33.12 10.33 -2.99
CA ILE A 552 32.08 9.98 -3.96
C ILE A 552 31.41 11.24 -4.49
N GLN A 553 30.93 11.20 -5.73
CA GLN A 553 30.18 12.30 -6.31
C GLN A 553 28.89 12.54 -5.52
N VAL A 554 28.56 13.81 -5.28
CA VAL A 554 27.31 14.22 -4.62
C VAL A 554 26.47 15.06 -5.57
N ILE A 555 25.26 14.63 -5.89
CA ILE A 555 24.28 15.44 -6.62
C ILE A 555 23.77 16.54 -5.67
N PRO A 556 23.91 17.83 -6.03
CA PRO A 556 23.55 18.94 -5.17
C PRO A 556 22.03 19.11 -5.06
N ALA A 557 21.62 19.91 -4.08
CA ALA A 557 20.25 20.38 -3.92
C ALA A 557 20.20 21.92 -3.94
N TRP A 558 18.99 22.46 -3.87
CA TRP A 558 18.73 23.90 -3.76
C TRP A 558 17.84 24.18 -2.55
N VAL A 559 18.05 25.30 -1.89
CA VAL A 559 17.13 25.80 -0.85
C VAL A 559 16.45 27.06 -1.35
N VAL A 560 15.13 27.12 -1.18
CA VAL A 560 14.32 28.33 -1.39
C VAL A 560 13.78 28.77 -0.04
N VAL A 561 14.13 29.99 0.37
CA VAL A 561 13.51 30.63 1.53
C VAL A 561 12.33 31.45 1.02
N ALA A 562 11.11 30.99 1.27
CA ALA A 562 9.89 31.65 0.85
C ALA A 562 9.33 32.61 1.93
N PRO A 563 8.35 33.46 1.58
CA PRO A 563 7.61 34.26 2.55
C PRO A 563 6.97 33.42 3.68
N PRO A 564 6.58 34.07 4.79
CA PRO A 564 5.88 33.42 5.90
C PRO A 564 4.69 32.59 5.46
N ASN A 565 4.50 31.41 6.05
CA ASN A 565 3.28 30.62 5.85
C ASN A 565 2.38 30.72 7.08
N TYR A 566 1.34 31.54 6.96
CA TYR A 566 0.35 31.75 8.02
C TYR A 566 -0.64 30.58 8.17
N GLY A 567 -0.70 29.66 7.20
CA GLY A 567 -1.57 28.50 7.24
C GLY A 567 -0.94 27.26 6.61
N PRO A 568 0.02 26.60 7.28
CA PRO A 568 0.76 25.45 6.72
C PRO A 568 -0.10 24.27 6.26
N GLN A 569 -1.31 24.12 6.81
CA GLN A 569 -2.26 23.07 6.43
C GLN A 569 -3.11 23.41 5.19
N ARG A 570 -3.07 24.67 4.72
CA ARG A 570 -3.78 25.07 3.50
C ARG A 570 -2.94 24.66 2.30
N LYS A 571 -3.33 23.57 1.65
CA LYS A 571 -2.80 23.21 0.33
C LYS A 571 -3.42 24.12 -0.73
N SER A 572 -2.59 24.76 -1.53
CA SER A 572 -3.05 25.47 -2.73
C SER A 572 -3.45 24.47 -3.82
N VAL A 573 -4.33 24.89 -4.74
CA VAL A 573 -4.65 24.14 -5.97
C VAL A 573 -3.36 23.90 -6.75
N ARG A 574 -3.12 22.65 -7.18
CA ARG A 574 -2.01 22.27 -8.06
C ARG A 574 -2.56 21.57 -9.28
N THR A 575 -2.05 21.89 -10.46
CA THR A 575 -2.21 21.10 -11.67
C THR A 575 -1.25 19.91 -11.58
N MET A 576 -1.74 18.70 -11.86
CA MET A 576 -0.92 17.46 -11.88
C MET A 576 -0.22 17.26 -13.23
N TRP A 577 -0.20 18.28 -14.08
CA TRP A 577 0.21 18.16 -15.48
C TRP A 577 1.69 18.54 -15.73
N ASP A 578 2.41 18.99 -14.69
CA ASP A 578 3.78 19.50 -14.79
C ASP A 578 4.69 18.79 -13.78
#